data_AF-A0AA88L557-F1
#
_entry.id   AF-A0AA88L557-F1
#
_cell.length_a   1.000
_cell.length_b   1.000
_cell.length_c   1.000
_cell.angle_alpha   90.00
_cell.angle_beta   90.00
_cell.angle_gamma   90.00
#
_symmetry.space_group_name_H-M   'P 1'
#
loop_
_entity.id
_entity.type
_entity.pdbx_description
1 polymer ?
#
loop_
_entity_poly.entity_id
_entity_poly.type
_entity_poly.pdbx_seq_one_letter_code
_entity_poly.pdbx_strand_id
1 'polypeptide(L)'
;MLESFEELSASLGAILYLVLEIGQRKFFEYRALDGKTYSSTLHLEKFLNWTGLLIEFDPHLLLNILEMHRKAYAIRACVSPTATPMVKLVAPVKIIEGNIYTGYRKKHTKLDGYRSEKDDFHTEFKQSIAVECFPMYSLLIAANMTKIDLIVLQNYGNDLNIITSIPFDEILIFVFLIEVKNLSSDEKLALRLSMELKKYAFYDSISYQGSVFWLLIKNEFYTGKKDENILKKLTTTDIYKILTGFDDSSINYTEVDFFDQISRGFLIQ
;
A
#
# COMPACT_ATOMS: atom_id res chain seq x y z
N MET A 1 -11.53 -5.06 16.87
CA MET A 1 -11.49 -3.65 16.40
C MET A 1 -10.26 -2.89 16.91
N LEU A 2 -9.66 -3.31 18.04
CA LEU A 2 -8.38 -2.77 18.55
C LEU A 2 -7.13 -3.54 18.05
N GLU A 3 -7.26 -4.84 17.76
CA GLU A 3 -6.11 -5.66 17.28
C GLU A 3 -5.57 -5.26 15.89
N SER A 4 -6.36 -4.56 15.07
CA SER A 4 -5.91 -4.07 13.75
C SER A 4 -5.13 -2.76 13.80
N PHE A 5 -5.05 -2.11 14.97
CA PHE A 5 -4.37 -0.82 15.15
C PHE A 5 -2.90 -0.97 15.52
N GLU A 6 -2.52 -2.02 16.26
CA GLU A 6 -1.13 -2.21 16.72
C GLU A 6 -0.19 -2.58 15.57
N GLU A 7 -0.58 -3.46 14.65
CA GLU A 7 0.30 -3.90 13.55
C GLU A 7 0.51 -2.83 12.47
N LEU A 8 -0.45 -1.93 12.25
CA LEU A 8 -0.31 -0.84 11.26
C LEU A 8 0.47 0.37 11.81
N SER A 9 0.56 0.50 13.14
CA SER A 9 1.16 1.65 13.83
C SER A 9 2.67 1.77 13.58
N ALA A 10 3.39 0.65 13.49
CA ALA A 10 4.83 0.64 13.23
C ALA A 10 5.19 1.05 11.79
N SER A 11 4.38 0.60 10.82
CA SER A 11 4.55 0.89 9.39
C SER A 11 4.24 2.34 9.04
N LEU A 12 3.13 2.85 9.60
CA LEU A 12 2.79 4.27 9.55
C LEU A 12 3.86 5.10 10.24
N GLY A 13 4.34 4.68 11.42
CA GLY A 13 5.42 5.35 12.14
C GLY A 13 6.71 5.47 11.31
N ALA A 14 7.13 4.41 10.63
CA ALA A 14 8.32 4.44 9.76
C ALA A 14 8.14 5.31 8.51
N ILE A 15 6.99 5.23 7.84
CA ILE A 15 6.68 6.11 6.69
C ILE A 15 6.62 7.56 7.17
N LEU A 16 5.90 7.84 8.24
CA LEU A 16 5.72 9.19 8.77
C LEU A 16 7.02 9.80 9.25
N TYR A 17 7.86 9.02 9.91
CA TYR A 17 9.23 9.42 10.26
C TYR A 17 10.02 9.91 9.03
N LEU A 18 9.87 9.26 7.86
CA LEU A 18 10.67 9.57 6.67
C LEU A 18 10.14 10.76 5.86
N VAL A 19 8.84 11.04 5.88
CA VAL A 19 8.21 12.00 4.93
C VAL A 19 7.48 13.18 5.58
N LEU A 20 7.37 13.25 6.91
CA LEU A 20 6.64 14.34 7.58
C LEU A 20 7.33 15.71 7.57
N GLU A 21 8.67 15.75 7.54
CA GLU A 21 9.44 17.01 7.65
C GLU A 21 9.72 17.68 6.29
N ILE A 22 9.73 16.93 5.19
CA ILE A 22 10.22 17.42 3.88
C ILE A 22 9.28 17.18 2.71
N GLY A 23 8.21 16.39 2.93
CA GLY A 23 7.35 15.88 1.86
C GLY A 23 6.17 16.80 1.50
N GLN A 24 5.61 16.61 0.31
CA GLN A 24 4.38 17.28 -0.14
C GLN A 24 3.09 16.62 0.40
N ARG A 25 3.24 15.54 1.17
CA ARG A 25 2.16 14.67 1.68
C ARG A 25 1.28 14.13 0.56
N LYS A 26 1.93 13.68 -0.51
CA LYS A 26 1.34 13.15 -1.73
C LYS A 26 1.54 11.64 -1.82
N PHE A 27 0.46 10.89 -2.01
CA PHE A 27 0.54 9.45 -2.24
C PHE A 27 -0.01 9.02 -3.61
N PHE A 28 0.45 7.87 -4.08
CA PHE A 28 -0.15 7.10 -5.17
C PHE A 28 -0.42 5.68 -4.65
N GLU A 29 -1.67 5.22 -4.70
CA GLU A 29 -2.04 3.87 -4.26
C GLU A 29 -2.67 3.11 -5.42
N TYR A 30 -1.98 2.08 -5.89
CA TYR A 30 -2.49 1.16 -6.91
C TYR A 30 -3.23 -0.01 -6.26
N ARG A 31 -4.45 -0.27 -6.76
CA ARG A 31 -5.44 -1.19 -6.19
C ARG A 31 -5.95 -0.73 -4.84
N ALA A 32 -6.52 0.47 -4.85
CA ALA A 32 -7.14 1.07 -3.67
C ALA A 32 -8.38 0.30 -3.15
N LEU A 33 -8.87 -0.71 -3.89
CA LEU A 33 -10.02 -1.53 -3.54
C LEU A 33 -11.26 -0.65 -3.27
N ASP A 34 -11.99 -0.90 -2.20
CA ASP A 34 -13.14 -0.10 -1.79
C ASP A 34 -12.75 1.24 -1.12
N GLY A 35 -11.47 1.60 -1.10
CA GLY A 35 -10.96 2.82 -0.45
C GLY A 35 -10.87 2.74 1.07
N LYS A 36 -11.14 1.58 1.67
CA LYS A 36 -11.14 1.37 3.12
C LYS A 36 -10.40 0.12 3.52
N THR A 37 -10.85 -1.01 2.99
CA THR A 37 -10.34 -2.34 3.30
C THR A 37 -8.90 -2.39 2.85
N TYR A 38 -8.01 -2.50 3.83
CA TYR A 38 -6.57 -2.66 3.66
C TYR A 38 -5.87 -1.47 2.98
N SER A 39 -6.52 -0.29 2.98
CA SER A 39 -5.91 0.91 2.40
C SER A 39 -4.69 1.33 3.22
N SER A 40 -3.56 1.47 2.54
CA SER A 40 -2.29 1.92 3.13
C SER A 40 -2.24 3.44 3.30
N THR A 41 -3.19 4.18 2.69
CA THR A 41 -3.18 5.64 2.65
C THR A 41 -4.35 6.30 3.38
N LEU A 42 -5.40 5.56 3.72
CA LEU A 42 -6.60 6.13 4.39
C LEU A 42 -6.25 6.85 5.69
N HIS A 43 -5.34 6.28 6.48
CA HIS A 43 -4.91 6.88 7.74
C HIS A 43 -4.14 8.19 7.51
N LEU A 44 -3.23 8.20 6.53
CA LEU A 44 -2.47 9.38 6.12
C LEU A 44 -3.39 10.55 5.75
N GLU A 45 -4.45 10.25 5.00
CA GLU A 45 -5.43 11.22 4.57
C GLU A 45 -6.28 11.78 5.72
N LYS A 46 -6.75 10.89 6.61
CA LYS A 46 -7.64 11.28 7.71
C LYS A 46 -6.96 12.13 8.76
N PHE A 47 -5.74 11.77 9.14
CA PHE A 47 -5.09 12.31 10.33
C PHE A 47 -3.90 13.20 10.04
N LEU A 48 -3.29 13.06 8.85
CA LEU A 48 -1.98 13.66 8.58
C LEU A 48 -2.03 14.64 7.40
N ASN A 49 -3.24 14.94 6.93
CA ASN A 49 -3.53 15.88 5.85
C ASN A 49 -2.82 15.51 4.53
N TRP A 50 -2.64 14.21 4.29
CA TRP A 50 -2.17 13.73 3.00
C TRP A 50 -3.30 13.74 1.99
N THR A 51 -2.94 13.84 0.71
CA THR A 51 -3.84 13.67 -0.42
C THR A 51 -3.10 12.93 -1.52
N GLY A 52 -3.79 12.46 -2.56
CA GLY A 52 -3.12 11.65 -3.55
C GLY A 52 -4.03 11.17 -4.66
N LEU A 53 -3.58 10.09 -5.29
CA LEU A 53 -4.26 9.42 -6.38
C LEU A 53 -4.49 7.94 -6.03
N LEU A 54 -5.75 7.54 -6.05
CA LEU A 54 -6.23 6.17 -5.87
C LEU A 54 -6.55 5.56 -7.24
N ILE A 55 -5.94 4.43 -7.55
CA ILE A 55 -6.19 3.70 -8.80
C ILE A 55 -6.94 2.42 -8.47
N GLU A 56 -8.16 2.27 -8.99
CA GLU A 56 -8.94 1.04 -8.87
C GLU A 56 -9.62 0.71 -10.19
N PHE A 57 -9.50 -0.52 -10.65
CA PHE A 57 -10.03 -0.93 -11.96
C PHE A 57 -11.46 -1.45 -11.88
N ASP A 58 -11.85 -2.03 -10.75
CA ASP A 58 -13.18 -2.58 -10.55
C ASP A 58 -14.19 -1.44 -10.35
N PRO A 59 -15.19 -1.30 -11.25
CA PRO A 59 -16.14 -0.20 -11.17
C PRO A 59 -16.97 -0.20 -9.88
N HIS A 60 -17.26 -1.37 -9.30
CA HIS A 60 -18.03 -1.44 -8.05
C HIS A 60 -17.21 -0.96 -6.87
N LEU A 61 -15.91 -1.28 -6.85
CA LEU A 61 -15.01 -0.83 -5.80
C LEU A 61 -14.73 0.67 -5.92
N LEU A 62 -14.56 1.19 -7.14
CA LEU A 62 -14.42 2.63 -7.36
C LEU A 62 -15.63 3.42 -6.86
N LEU A 63 -16.86 2.92 -7.04
CA LEU A 63 -18.05 3.57 -6.50
C LEU A 63 -17.97 3.70 -4.97
N ASN A 64 -17.50 2.66 -4.28
CA ASN A 64 -17.29 2.72 -2.83
C ASN A 64 -16.25 3.80 -2.45
N ILE A 65 -15.14 3.93 -3.21
CA ILE A 65 -14.15 5.00 -3.00
C ILE A 65 -14.82 6.39 -3.10
N LEU A 66 -15.66 6.59 -4.12
CA LEU A 66 -16.35 7.87 -4.36
C LEU A 66 -17.38 8.18 -3.26
N GLU A 67 -18.15 7.17 -2.82
CA GLU A 67 -19.11 7.30 -1.72
C GLU A 67 -18.45 7.59 -0.36
N MET A 68 -17.21 7.13 -0.17
CA MET A 68 -16.43 7.45 1.04
C MET A 68 -15.96 8.90 1.11
N HIS A 69 -16.03 9.65 0.00
CA HIS A 69 -15.53 11.01 -0.09
C HIS A 69 -14.07 11.16 0.39
N ARG A 70 -13.20 10.24 -0.06
CA ARG A 70 -11.76 10.34 0.16
C ARG A 70 -11.25 11.72 -0.28
N LYS A 71 -10.38 12.35 0.50
CA LYS A 71 -9.63 13.58 0.16
C LYS A 71 -8.48 13.26 -0.80
N ALA A 72 -8.77 12.52 -1.86
CA ALA A 72 -7.83 12.09 -2.89
C ALA A 72 -8.59 11.95 -4.21
N TYR A 73 -7.89 12.11 -5.33
CA TYR A 73 -8.46 11.78 -6.62
C TYR A 73 -8.57 10.25 -6.75
N ALA A 74 -9.61 9.78 -7.42
CA ALA A 74 -9.79 8.38 -7.74
C ALA A 74 -10.09 8.22 -9.23
N ILE A 75 -9.50 7.21 -9.86
CA ILE A 75 -9.72 6.94 -11.30
C ILE A 75 -9.92 5.46 -11.54
N ARG A 76 -10.84 5.18 -12.48
CA ARG A 76 -11.04 3.85 -13.02
C ARG A 76 -9.95 3.49 -14.03
N ALA A 77 -8.88 2.87 -13.57
CA ALA A 77 -7.79 2.45 -14.45
C ALA A 77 -6.98 1.30 -13.83
N CYS A 78 -6.14 0.68 -14.64
CA CYS A 78 -4.97 -0.06 -14.15
C CYS A 78 -3.68 0.69 -14.46
N VAL A 79 -2.57 0.23 -13.89
CA VAL A 79 -1.23 0.76 -14.22
C VAL A 79 -0.62 -0.11 -15.31
N SER A 80 -0.19 0.54 -16.39
CA SER A 80 0.48 -0.12 -17.50
C SER A 80 1.89 -0.56 -17.05
N PRO A 81 2.32 -1.79 -17.36
CA PRO A 81 3.69 -2.24 -17.15
C PRO A 81 4.67 -1.69 -18.21
N THR A 82 4.19 -0.87 -19.15
CA THR A 82 5.00 -0.24 -20.20
C THR A 82 4.77 1.27 -20.21
N ALA A 83 5.60 1.99 -20.96
CA ALA A 83 5.44 3.43 -21.19
C ALA A 83 4.26 3.79 -22.12
N THR A 84 3.41 2.83 -22.48
CA THR A 84 2.27 3.04 -23.40
C THR A 84 0.95 2.57 -22.76
N PRO A 85 -0.18 3.19 -23.11
CA PRO A 85 -1.49 2.69 -22.71
C PRO A 85 -1.79 1.31 -23.31
N MET A 86 -2.57 0.49 -22.60
CA MET A 86 -3.04 -0.80 -23.09
C MET A 86 -4.40 -1.16 -22.48
N VAL A 87 -5.09 -2.13 -23.06
CA VAL A 87 -6.29 -2.72 -22.45
C VAL A 87 -5.91 -4.09 -21.88
N LYS A 88 -6.25 -4.34 -20.61
CA LYS A 88 -6.13 -5.66 -19.99
C LYS A 88 -7.50 -6.22 -19.63
N LEU A 89 -7.63 -7.53 -19.78
CA LEU A 89 -8.74 -8.29 -19.22
C LEU A 89 -8.35 -8.69 -17.79
N VAL A 90 -9.11 -8.22 -16.80
CA VAL A 90 -8.86 -8.52 -15.38
C VAL A 90 -10.07 -9.20 -14.76
N ALA A 91 -9.83 -10.07 -13.77
CA ALA A 91 -10.92 -10.67 -13.01
C ALA A 91 -11.55 -9.62 -12.07
N PRO A 92 -12.89 -9.59 -11.94
CA PRO A 92 -13.55 -8.72 -10.98
C PRO A 92 -13.15 -9.07 -9.54
N VAL A 93 -13.22 -8.09 -8.66
CA VAL A 93 -12.87 -8.23 -7.24
C VAL A 93 -14.11 -8.04 -6.39
N LYS A 94 -14.30 -8.92 -5.40
CA LYS A 94 -15.36 -8.78 -4.40
C LYS A 94 -14.78 -8.85 -3.01
N ILE A 95 -15.27 -7.98 -2.13
CA ILE A 95 -14.92 -7.98 -0.72
C ILE A 95 -16.13 -8.49 0.06
N ILE A 96 -15.95 -9.53 0.86
CA ILE A 96 -17.00 -10.08 1.74
C ILE A 96 -16.39 -10.26 3.12
N GLU A 97 -16.93 -9.56 4.11
CA GLU A 97 -16.47 -9.62 5.51
C GLU A 97 -14.95 -9.39 5.63
N GLY A 98 -14.41 -8.43 4.87
CA GLY A 98 -12.98 -8.11 4.83
C GLY A 98 -12.14 -9.04 3.96
N ASN A 99 -12.65 -10.17 3.50
CA ASN A 99 -11.92 -11.09 2.63
C ASN A 99 -12.03 -10.66 1.16
N ILE A 100 -10.88 -10.61 0.48
CA ILE A 100 -10.79 -10.26 -0.94
C ILE A 100 -10.90 -11.54 -1.77
N TYR A 101 -11.80 -11.51 -2.74
CA TYR A 101 -11.96 -12.58 -3.69
C TYR A 101 -11.85 -12.08 -5.12
N THR A 102 -10.96 -12.70 -5.89
CA THR A 102 -10.75 -12.42 -7.31
C THR A 102 -11.46 -13.47 -8.14
N GLY A 103 -12.31 -13.04 -9.07
CA GLY A 103 -13.10 -13.94 -9.89
C GLY A 103 -14.06 -14.78 -9.05
N TYR A 104 -15.28 -14.31 -8.80
CA TYR A 104 -16.24 -15.05 -7.94
C TYR A 104 -17.34 -15.89 -8.61
N ARG A 105 -17.30 -17.23 -8.43
CA ARG A 105 -18.40 -18.16 -8.76
C ARG A 105 -19.06 -18.64 -7.46
N LYS A 106 -20.40 -18.56 -7.39
CA LYS A 106 -21.32 -19.40 -6.58
C LYS A 106 -22.75 -19.00 -6.98
N LYS A 107 -23.70 -19.88 -7.33
CA LYS A 107 -24.14 -21.15 -6.73
C LYS A 107 -24.73 -22.06 -7.82
N HIS A 108 -24.50 -23.38 -7.78
CA HIS A 108 -25.55 -24.30 -8.20
C HIS A 108 -26.52 -24.43 -7.02
N THR A 109 -27.69 -23.81 -7.13
CA THR A 109 -28.88 -24.24 -6.40
C THR A 109 -29.54 -25.36 -7.20
N LYS A 110 -29.51 -26.58 -6.67
CA LYS A 110 -30.47 -27.70 -6.85
C LYS A 110 -29.91 -28.84 -5.97
N LEU A 111 -30.56 -29.28 -4.89
CA LEU A 111 -31.72 -30.19 -4.94
C LEU A 111 -31.55 -31.15 -6.12
N ASP A 112 -30.60 -32.08 -5.99
CA ASP A 112 -30.81 -33.51 -6.22
C ASP A 112 -29.47 -34.23 -6.04
N GLY A 113 -29.52 -35.35 -5.31
CA GLY A 113 -28.35 -36.06 -4.83
C GLY A 113 -27.54 -36.68 -5.97
N TYR A 114 -26.22 -36.49 -5.91
CA TYR A 114 -25.20 -37.54 -6.06
C TYR A 114 -23.83 -36.83 -6.10
N ARG A 115 -23.00 -37.10 -5.09
CA ARG A 115 -21.58 -36.69 -5.09
C ARG A 115 -20.76 -37.83 -5.69
N SER A 116 -19.99 -37.52 -6.72
CA SER A 116 -18.69 -38.17 -6.94
C SER A 116 -17.61 -37.09 -6.97
N GLU A 117 -16.64 -37.26 -6.09
CA GLU A 117 -15.43 -36.45 -5.96
C GLU A 117 -14.52 -36.66 -7.17
N LYS A 118 -13.78 -35.60 -7.55
CA LYS A 118 -12.89 -35.43 -8.73
C LYS A 118 -13.58 -34.78 -9.93
N ASP A 119 -13.77 -33.47 -9.84
CA ASP A 119 -13.83 -32.61 -11.02
C ASP A 119 -13.06 -31.32 -10.72
N ASP A 120 -12.18 -30.98 -11.66
CA ASP A 120 -11.24 -29.87 -11.62
C ASP A 120 -11.88 -28.55 -11.20
N PHE A 121 -11.19 -27.82 -10.33
CA PHE A 121 -11.56 -26.48 -9.85
C PHE A 121 -11.34 -25.38 -10.93
N HIS A 122 -11.54 -25.68 -12.21
CA HIS A 122 -11.60 -24.68 -13.27
C HIS A 122 -12.98 -24.02 -13.30
N THR A 123 -13.14 -22.99 -12.46
CA THR A 123 -14.31 -22.12 -12.51
C THR A 123 -14.00 -20.86 -13.31
N GLU A 124 -14.28 -20.91 -14.62
CA GLU A 124 -14.23 -19.75 -15.52
C GLU A 124 -15.14 -18.60 -15.03
N PHE A 125 -14.53 -17.44 -14.81
CA PHE A 125 -15.22 -16.14 -14.92
C PHE A 125 -15.57 -15.92 -16.37
N LYS A 126 -16.84 -15.97 -16.74
CA LYS A 126 -17.23 -15.64 -18.11
C LYS A 126 -17.10 -14.15 -18.46
N GLN A 127 -16.86 -13.26 -17.50
CA GLN A 127 -16.59 -11.85 -17.81
C GLN A 127 -15.42 -11.34 -16.99
N SER A 128 -14.23 -11.48 -17.56
CA SER A 128 -13.16 -10.51 -17.29
C SER A 128 -13.66 -9.13 -17.69
N ILE A 129 -13.25 -8.13 -16.92
CA ILE A 129 -13.55 -6.73 -17.22
C ILE A 129 -12.41 -6.22 -18.11
N ALA A 130 -12.74 -5.59 -19.23
CA ALA A 130 -11.78 -4.82 -20.01
C ALA A 130 -11.49 -3.52 -19.28
N VAL A 131 -10.21 -3.28 -18.99
CA VAL A 131 -9.74 -2.11 -18.25
C VAL A 131 -8.62 -1.46 -19.02
N GLU A 132 -8.71 -0.13 -19.13
CA GLU A 132 -7.66 0.71 -19.66
C GLU A 132 -6.56 0.86 -18.62
N CYS A 133 -5.35 0.45 -18.98
CA CYS A 133 -4.15 0.68 -18.19
C CYS A 133 -3.36 1.85 -18.79
N PHE A 134 -2.92 2.77 -17.94
CA PHE A 134 -2.11 3.91 -18.34
C PHE A 134 -0.73 3.83 -17.66
N PRO A 135 0.35 4.30 -18.31
CA PRO A 135 1.64 4.44 -17.65
C PRO A 135 1.50 5.24 -16.37
N MET A 136 2.20 4.83 -15.30
CA MET A 136 2.11 5.54 -14.01
C MET A 136 2.47 7.02 -14.13
N TYR A 137 3.46 7.33 -14.97
CA TYR A 137 3.83 8.70 -15.30
C TYR A 137 2.64 9.53 -15.82
N SER A 138 1.87 9.01 -16.78
CA SER A 138 0.71 9.71 -17.34
C SER A 138 -0.38 9.97 -16.29
N LEU A 139 -0.63 8.99 -15.41
CA LEU A 139 -1.58 9.12 -14.30
C LEU A 139 -1.14 10.22 -13.32
N LEU A 140 0.14 10.23 -12.96
CA LEU A 140 0.72 11.21 -12.03
C LEU A 140 0.70 12.63 -12.59
N ILE A 141 1.11 12.83 -13.84
CA ILE A 141 1.09 14.16 -14.48
C ILE A 141 -0.35 14.65 -14.66
N ALA A 142 -1.31 13.78 -15.01
CA ALA A 142 -2.72 14.15 -15.08
C ALA A 142 -3.28 14.62 -13.73
N ALA A 143 -2.75 14.10 -12.63
CA ALA A 143 -3.08 14.54 -11.26
C ALA A 143 -2.22 15.74 -10.78
N ASN A 144 -1.40 16.33 -11.66
CA ASN A 144 -0.44 17.39 -11.35
C ASN A 144 0.54 16.99 -10.22
N MET A 145 1.04 15.75 -10.28
CA MET A 145 1.96 15.17 -9.30
C MET A 145 3.30 14.82 -9.97
N THR A 146 4.35 15.56 -9.64
CA THR A 146 5.74 15.25 -10.06
C THR A 146 6.66 14.93 -8.88
N LYS A 147 6.22 15.23 -7.65
CA LYS A 147 6.86 14.84 -6.40
C LYS A 147 5.87 14.01 -5.59
N ILE A 148 6.24 12.78 -5.27
CA ILE A 148 5.38 11.80 -4.61
C ILE A 148 6.13 11.23 -3.41
N ASP A 149 5.55 11.42 -2.24
CA ASP A 149 6.16 11.03 -0.97
C ASP A 149 6.04 9.52 -0.75
N LEU A 150 4.90 8.94 -1.14
CA LEU A 150 4.64 7.52 -0.99
C LEU A 150 3.99 6.92 -2.24
N ILE A 151 4.59 5.89 -2.80
CA ILE A 151 3.95 5.02 -3.78
C ILE A 151 3.66 3.66 -3.13
N VAL A 152 2.40 3.23 -3.17
CA VAL A 152 1.95 1.90 -2.74
C VAL A 152 1.62 1.07 -3.99
N LEU A 153 2.34 -0.04 -4.19
CA LEU A 153 2.14 -0.96 -5.30
C LEU A 153 1.74 -2.35 -4.80
N GLN A 154 0.65 -2.90 -5.36
CA GLN A 154 0.08 -4.20 -5.01
C GLN A 154 -0.22 -5.05 -6.26
N ASN A 155 0.71 -5.22 -7.20
CA ASN A 155 0.41 -5.80 -8.52
C ASN A 155 0.72 -7.30 -8.68
N TYR A 156 0.61 -8.13 -7.64
CA TYR A 156 0.62 -9.60 -7.71
C TYR A 156 1.66 -10.17 -8.73
N GLY A 157 2.88 -9.64 -8.78
CA GLY A 157 3.94 -10.13 -9.68
C GLY A 157 4.33 -9.24 -10.85
N ASN A 158 3.59 -8.18 -11.17
CA ASN A 158 3.89 -7.29 -12.30
C ASN A 158 4.52 -5.95 -11.89
N ASP A 159 4.84 -5.75 -10.61
CA ASP A 159 5.36 -4.49 -10.07
C ASP A 159 6.73 -4.12 -10.67
N LEU A 160 7.57 -5.11 -10.97
CA LEU A 160 8.90 -4.88 -11.55
C LEU A 160 8.81 -4.13 -12.89
N ASN A 161 7.87 -4.52 -13.76
CA ASN A 161 7.70 -3.89 -15.06
C ASN A 161 7.13 -2.47 -14.95
N ILE A 162 6.22 -2.24 -13.97
CA ILE A 162 5.77 -0.88 -13.67
C ILE A 162 6.96 -0.02 -13.26
N ILE A 163 7.78 -0.51 -12.33
CA ILE A 163 8.94 0.22 -11.79
C ILE A 163 9.97 0.52 -12.88
N THR A 164 10.23 -0.41 -13.80
CA THR A 164 11.17 -0.17 -14.91
C THR A 164 10.64 0.85 -15.91
N SER A 165 9.33 1.01 -16.04
CA SER A 165 8.71 1.99 -16.95
C SER A 165 8.69 3.42 -16.43
N ILE A 166 9.04 3.66 -15.17
CA ILE A 166 9.02 4.99 -14.55
C ILE A 166 10.18 5.86 -15.05
N PRO A 167 9.92 7.08 -15.55
CA PRO A 167 10.96 8.05 -15.86
C PRO A 167 11.41 8.78 -14.56
N PHE A 168 12.35 8.19 -13.82
CA PHE A 168 12.83 8.73 -12.53
C PHE A 168 13.53 10.09 -12.63
N ASP A 169 13.90 10.54 -13.84
CA ASP A 169 14.45 11.87 -14.08
C ASP A 169 13.36 12.95 -14.14
N GLU A 170 12.09 12.56 -14.35
CA GLU A 170 10.95 13.46 -14.46
C GLU A 170 10.06 13.47 -13.22
N ILE A 171 10.04 12.37 -12.47
CA ILE A 171 9.27 12.25 -11.23
C ILE A 171 10.15 11.89 -10.04
N LEU A 172 10.03 12.68 -8.98
CA LEU A 172 10.70 12.45 -7.71
C LEU A 172 9.81 11.60 -6.81
N ILE A 173 10.29 10.42 -6.43
CA ILE A 173 9.61 9.52 -5.51
C ILE A 173 10.48 9.33 -4.27
N PHE A 174 9.91 9.48 -3.08
CA PHE A 174 10.68 9.36 -1.83
C PHE A 174 10.66 7.93 -1.31
N VAL A 175 9.46 7.37 -1.18
CA VAL A 175 9.24 6.06 -0.56
C VAL A 175 8.38 5.19 -1.47
N PHE A 176 8.77 3.93 -1.60
CA PHE A 176 7.94 2.87 -2.15
C PHE A 176 7.55 1.89 -1.05
N LEU A 177 6.28 1.48 -1.06
CA LEU A 177 5.75 0.35 -0.33
C LEU A 177 5.24 -0.66 -1.37
N ILE A 178 5.98 -1.76 -1.57
CA ILE A 178 5.71 -2.71 -2.65
C ILE A 178 5.34 -4.06 -2.05
N GLU A 179 4.17 -4.59 -2.40
CA GLU A 179 3.80 -5.95 -2.01
C GLU A 179 4.68 -6.98 -2.72
N VAL A 180 5.33 -7.85 -1.94
CA VAL A 180 6.24 -8.90 -2.44
C VAL A 180 5.77 -10.31 -2.11
N LYS A 181 4.57 -10.46 -1.57
CA LYS A 181 4.01 -11.74 -1.10
C LYS A 181 4.13 -12.84 -2.16
N ASN A 182 3.73 -12.53 -3.39
CA ASN A 182 3.63 -13.50 -4.49
C ASN A 182 4.88 -13.54 -5.38
N LEU A 183 5.96 -12.87 -5.00
CA LEU A 183 7.21 -12.89 -5.76
C LEU A 183 8.07 -14.09 -5.34
N SER A 184 8.59 -14.80 -6.33
CA SER A 184 9.67 -15.77 -6.17
C SER A 184 10.95 -15.11 -5.65
N SER A 185 11.90 -15.92 -5.18
CA SER A 185 13.21 -15.42 -4.73
C SER A 185 13.95 -14.64 -5.83
N ASP A 186 13.86 -15.11 -7.07
CA ASP A 186 14.51 -14.46 -8.22
C ASP A 186 13.84 -13.13 -8.58
N GLU A 187 12.51 -13.06 -8.53
CA GLU A 187 11.78 -11.81 -8.75
C GLU A 187 12.04 -10.78 -7.64
N LYS A 188 12.13 -11.24 -6.39
CA LYS A 188 12.54 -10.39 -5.25
C LYS A 188 13.95 -9.85 -5.44
N LEU A 189 14.89 -10.69 -5.89
CA LEU A 189 16.26 -10.27 -6.19
C LEU A 189 16.28 -9.27 -7.35
N ALA A 190 15.56 -9.52 -8.43
CA ALA A 190 15.45 -8.62 -9.57
C ALA A 190 14.84 -7.27 -9.18
N LEU A 191 13.80 -7.27 -8.34
CA LEU A 191 13.22 -6.06 -7.76
C LEU A 191 14.24 -5.29 -6.93
N ARG A 192 14.94 -5.98 -6.02
CA ARG A 192 15.97 -5.38 -5.16
C ARG A 192 17.05 -4.68 -5.99
N LEU A 193 17.63 -5.38 -6.97
CA LEU A 193 18.67 -4.85 -7.86
C LEU A 193 18.16 -3.69 -8.73
N SER A 194 16.95 -3.81 -9.28
CA SER A 194 16.32 -2.75 -10.08
C SER A 194 16.14 -1.46 -9.27
N MET A 195 15.73 -1.58 -8.00
CA MET A 195 15.58 -0.44 -7.09
C MET A 195 16.93 0.17 -6.70
N GLU A 196 17.95 -0.65 -6.45
CA GLU A 196 19.31 -0.15 -6.14
C GLU A 196 19.93 0.62 -7.30
N LEU A 197 19.75 0.15 -8.54
CA LEU A 197 20.17 0.88 -9.74
C LEU A 197 19.49 2.26 -9.84
N LYS A 198 18.23 2.35 -9.40
CA LYS A 198 17.43 3.58 -9.32
C LYS A 198 17.71 4.41 -8.06
N LYS A 199 18.75 4.04 -7.29
CA LYS A 199 19.15 4.71 -6.05
C LYS A 199 18.10 4.64 -4.94
N TYR A 200 17.47 3.48 -4.77
CA TYR A 200 16.63 3.18 -3.61
C TYR A 200 17.23 2.05 -2.79
N ALA A 201 17.24 2.21 -1.47
CA ALA A 201 17.67 1.21 -0.51
C ALA A 201 16.45 0.53 0.11
N PHE A 202 16.55 -0.77 0.35
CA PHE A 202 15.58 -1.49 1.18
C PHE A 202 15.81 -1.10 2.63
N TYR A 203 14.72 -0.72 3.30
CA TYR A 203 14.73 -0.32 4.70
C TYR A 203 14.24 -1.44 5.61
N ASP A 204 13.03 -1.94 5.34
CA ASP A 204 12.41 -2.99 6.14
C ASP A 204 11.34 -3.74 5.34
N SER A 205 10.93 -4.89 5.89
CA SER A 205 9.76 -5.64 5.44
C SER A 205 8.63 -5.52 6.45
N ILE A 206 7.45 -5.17 5.98
CA ILE A 206 6.25 -5.02 6.77
C ILE A 206 5.31 -6.18 6.45
N SER A 207 4.95 -6.96 7.46
CA SER A 207 3.89 -7.96 7.34
C SER A 207 2.57 -7.34 7.76
N TYR A 208 1.55 -7.40 6.90
CA TYR A 208 0.21 -6.89 7.20
C TYR A 208 -0.84 -7.79 6.55
N GLN A 209 -1.72 -8.35 7.38
CA GLN A 209 -2.87 -9.18 6.95
C GLN A 209 -2.50 -10.29 5.96
N GLY A 210 -1.40 -10.98 6.25
CA GLY A 210 -0.89 -12.08 5.44
C GLY A 210 -0.22 -11.66 4.14
N SER A 211 -0.05 -10.36 3.89
CA SER A 211 0.81 -9.80 2.85
C SER A 211 2.13 -9.31 3.44
N VAL A 212 3.15 -9.25 2.59
CA VAL A 212 4.48 -8.75 2.95
C VAL A 212 4.81 -7.62 2.00
N PHE A 213 5.14 -6.47 2.55
CA PHE A 213 5.51 -5.27 1.82
C PHE A 213 6.98 -4.95 2.06
N TRP A 214 7.68 -4.54 1.01
CA TRP A 214 9.01 -3.96 1.11
C TRP A 214 8.91 -2.45 1.16
N LEU A 215 9.53 -1.86 2.18
CA LEU A 215 9.71 -0.43 2.32
C LEU A 215 11.07 -0.05 1.70
N LEU A 216 11.04 0.74 0.63
CA LEU A 216 12.23 1.18 -0.11
C LEU A 216 12.29 2.70 -0.11
N ILE A 217 13.48 3.25 0.14
CA ILE A 217 13.70 4.69 0.37
C ILE A 217 14.76 5.18 -0.60
N LYS A 218 14.54 6.35 -1.22
CA LYS A 218 15.54 6.96 -2.09
C LYS A 218 16.82 7.28 -1.30
N ASN A 219 17.97 6.89 -1.83
CA ASN A 219 19.26 6.90 -1.13
C ASN A 219 19.67 8.29 -0.64
N GLU A 220 19.33 9.34 -1.36
CA GLU A 220 19.63 10.72 -0.95
C GLU A 220 18.95 11.13 0.38
N PHE A 221 17.90 10.41 0.77
CA PHE A 221 17.20 10.56 2.04
C PHE A 221 17.44 9.40 3.01
N TYR A 222 18.15 8.35 2.57
CA TYR A 222 18.49 7.22 3.40
C TYR A 222 19.88 7.42 4.02
N THR A 223 19.93 7.71 5.33
CA THR A 223 21.19 7.94 6.07
C THR A 223 21.99 6.66 6.35
N GLY A 224 21.67 5.53 5.72
CA GLY A 224 22.49 4.30 5.70
C GLY A 224 22.57 3.53 7.02
N LYS A 225 22.08 4.10 8.13
CA LYS A 225 21.91 3.43 9.41
C LYS A 225 20.42 3.29 9.66
N LYS A 226 19.98 2.09 10.05
CA LYS A 226 18.73 1.91 10.79
C LYS A 226 18.92 2.69 12.09
N ASP A 227 18.68 4.00 12.06
CA ASP A 227 19.05 4.88 13.15
C ASP A 227 18.01 4.70 14.27
N GLU A 228 18.22 3.68 15.09
CA GLU A 228 17.39 3.40 16.27
C GLU A 228 17.33 4.61 17.22
N ASN A 229 18.28 5.56 17.13
CA ASN A 229 18.26 6.78 17.93
C ASN A 229 17.29 7.84 17.39
N ILE A 230 16.75 7.67 16.20
CA ILE A 230 15.82 8.62 15.59
C ILE A 230 14.38 8.36 16.07
N LEU A 231 14.04 7.11 16.36
CA LEU A 231 12.86 6.74 17.16
C LEU A 231 12.96 7.32 18.59
N LYS A 232 14.18 7.53 19.11
CA LYS A 232 14.42 8.27 20.36
C LYS A 232 14.36 9.79 20.20
N LYS A 233 14.36 10.32 18.98
CA LYS A 233 14.19 11.77 18.70
C LYS A 233 12.73 12.18 18.56
N LEU A 234 11.85 11.24 18.21
CA LEU A 234 10.41 11.45 18.27
C LEU A 234 10.00 11.41 19.74
N THR A 235 9.50 12.53 20.26
CA THR A 235 8.98 12.55 21.63
C THR A 235 7.70 11.71 21.71
N THR A 236 7.34 11.23 22.90
CA THR A 236 6.05 10.54 23.12
C THR A 236 4.88 11.38 22.64
N THR A 237 5.00 12.71 22.70
CA THR A 237 4.05 13.68 22.17
C THR A 237 3.97 13.66 20.65
N ASP A 238 5.12 13.57 19.95
CA ASP A 238 5.14 13.45 18.49
C ASP A 238 4.49 12.14 18.05
N ILE A 239 4.81 11.04 18.73
CA ILE A 239 4.21 9.72 18.48
C ILE A 239 2.70 9.76 18.75
N TYR A 240 2.26 10.37 19.85
CA TYR A 240 0.84 10.52 20.17
C TYR A 240 0.09 11.38 19.16
N LYS A 241 0.66 12.52 18.75
CA LYS A 241 0.11 13.41 17.71
C LYS A 241 -0.01 12.68 16.37
N ILE A 242 1.01 11.89 16.02
CA ILE A 242 1.06 11.07 14.81
C ILE A 242 -0.01 9.97 14.82
N LEU A 243 -0.22 9.31 15.96
CA LEU A 243 -1.15 8.19 16.09
C LEU A 243 -2.62 8.62 16.28
N THR A 244 -2.86 9.80 16.87
CA THR A 244 -4.21 10.24 17.28
C THR A 244 -4.74 11.44 16.50
N GLY A 245 -3.86 12.21 15.85
CA GLY A 245 -4.24 13.42 15.10
C GLY A 245 -4.71 14.59 15.97
N PHE A 246 -4.52 14.54 17.29
CA PHE A 246 -4.86 15.64 18.21
C PHE A 246 -3.61 16.42 18.65
N ASP A 247 -3.65 17.74 18.49
CA ASP A 247 -2.69 18.67 19.07
C ASP A 247 -3.30 19.30 20.33
N ASP A 248 -3.21 18.59 21.46
CA ASP A 248 -3.60 19.15 22.74
C ASP A 248 -2.36 19.52 23.56
N SER A 249 -1.94 20.77 23.44
CA SER A 249 -0.83 21.37 24.18
C SER A 249 -1.07 21.46 25.69
N SER A 250 -2.24 21.04 26.18
CA SER A 250 -2.61 21.10 27.60
C SER A 250 -2.29 19.82 28.38
N ILE A 251 -1.92 18.73 27.71
CA ILE A 251 -1.66 17.43 28.37
C ILE A 251 -0.15 17.29 28.62
N ASN A 252 0.23 17.34 29.89
CA ASN A 252 1.61 17.18 30.32
C ASN A 252 1.92 15.68 30.46
N TYR A 253 2.38 15.06 29.37
CA TYR A 253 2.82 13.66 29.38
C TYR A 253 4.21 13.57 30.02
N THR A 254 4.24 13.37 31.34
CA THR A 254 5.47 12.90 32.00
C THR A 254 5.90 11.60 31.36
N GLU A 255 7.16 11.51 30.94
CA GLU A 255 7.83 10.36 30.31
C GLU A 255 7.23 9.01 30.74
N VAL A 256 6.17 8.57 30.06
CA VAL A 256 5.73 7.18 30.14
C VAL A 256 6.60 6.48 29.12
N ASP A 257 7.55 5.74 29.66
CA ASP A 257 8.60 5.03 28.94
C ASP A 257 7.98 3.94 28.07
N PHE A 258 7.50 4.34 26.88
CA PHE A 258 6.90 3.46 25.87
C PHE A 258 7.93 2.41 25.39
N PHE A 259 9.23 2.67 25.59
CA PHE A 259 10.31 1.72 25.31
C PHE A 259 10.46 0.62 26.37
N ASP A 260 10.00 0.81 27.61
CA ASP A 260 10.11 -0.20 28.69
C ASP A 260 9.06 -1.33 28.53
N GLN A 261 7.97 -1.10 27.77
CA GLN A 261 7.01 -2.17 27.46
C GLN A 261 7.41 -3.02 26.24
N ILE A 262 8.14 -2.46 25.27
CA ILE A 262 8.62 -3.25 24.10
C ILE A 262 9.85 -4.09 24.48
N SER A 263 10.69 -3.61 25.39
CA SER A 263 11.89 -4.34 25.84
C SER A 263 11.61 -5.44 26.88
N ARG A 264 10.42 -5.50 27.49
CA ARG A 264 10.03 -6.54 28.45
C ARG A 264 9.17 -7.67 27.87
N GLY A 265 8.88 -7.65 26.57
CA GLY A 265 8.13 -8.72 25.87
C GLY A 265 8.98 -9.90 25.39
N PHE A 266 10.31 -9.83 25.50
CA PHE A 266 11.22 -10.94 25.23
C PHE A 266 12.04 -11.25 26.48
N LEU A 267 11.44 -11.95 27.45
CA LEU A 267 12.08 -12.92 28.35
C LEU A 267 11.03 -13.50 29.31
N ILE A 268 10.86 -14.83 29.25
CA ILE A 268 10.18 -15.74 30.21
C ILE A 268 8.63 -15.76 30.06
N GLN A 269 7.93 -16.83 29.66
CA GLN A 269 8.16 -18.29 29.60
C GLN A 269 7.81 -18.88 28.22
#